data_AF-A0A520HFY7-F1
#
_entry.id   AF-A0A520HFY7-F1
#
_cell.length_a   1.000
_cell.length_b   1.000
_cell.length_c   1.000
_cell.angle_alpha   90.00
_cell.angle_beta   90.00
_cell.angle_gamma   90.00
#
_symmetry.space_group_name_H-M   'P 1'
#
loop_
_entity.id
_entity.type
_entity.pdbx_description
1 polymer ?
#
loop_
_entity_poly.entity_id
_entity_poly.type
_entity_poly.pdbx_seq_one_letter_code
_entity_poly.pdbx_strand_id
1 'polypeptide(L)'
;MVFRVGRAGPAAAFFVLTAAGAVSGAGVSAAGAQTAPARVQMPANPQASPTADTPISLDPNSPLAALPDIGVGWPDLATSPMDPAATVAAVDANTESRYAWRIDGIDGINDALLRQRFAQLSTLDANDHQAANAAQLDRRAREDADLLNSLLRAEGYYDANVVTRVEPGAKAMVVLSATPGTLYKFKGVTINGIAAAGDKAPGLTTAFGIKPEDPVNSDAIVAGQAKLTTQIGREGFPFAKVGDPAIVVDHATRTATLDLSVQPGGARKFGQVVALPGNRVFGADHVAEIARFSPGDLYDAAKLDDLRRALIQT
;
A
#
# COMPACT_ATOMS: atom_id res chain seq x y z
N MET A 1 22.30 9.47 -33.58
CA MET A 1 21.94 8.23 -32.86
C MET A 1 21.20 8.64 -31.61
N VAL A 2 19.87 8.85 -31.57
CA VAL A 2 18.72 8.05 -32.02
C VAL A 2 18.81 6.61 -31.52
N PHE A 3 18.18 6.33 -30.37
CA PHE A 3 17.20 5.26 -30.29
C PHE A 3 16.10 5.60 -29.27
N ARG A 4 14.88 5.34 -29.72
CA ARG A 4 13.58 5.70 -29.17
C ARG A 4 12.85 4.36 -29.00
N VAL A 5 12.31 4.08 -27.82
CA VAL A 5 11.29 3.04 -27.58
C VAL A 5 10.46 3.55 -26.39
N GLY A 6 9.13 3.64 -26.38
CA GLY A 6 8.13 3.01 -27.23
C GLY A 6 7.04 2.37 -26.36
N ARG A 7 6.16 3.21 -25.81
CA ARG A 7 4.74 3.02 -25.39
C ARG A 7 4.14 1.60 -25.35
N ALA A 8 3.45 1.26 -24.24
CA ALA A 8 2.14 0.59 -24.25
C ALA A 8 1.45 0.66 -22.87
N GLY A 9 0.19 1.11 -22.85
CA GLY A 9 -0.86 0.68 -21.90
C GLY A 9 -2.10 0.32 -22.73
N PRO A 10 -3.32 0.21 -22.19
CA PRO A 10 -3.77 -0.23 -20.87
C PRO A 10 -4.78 -1.42 -20.99
N ALA A 11 -5.29 -1.95 -19.85
CA ALA A 11 -6.65 -2.51 -19.64
C ALA A 11 -6.66 -3.74 -18.73
N ALA A 12 -7.51 -3.73 -17.70
CA ALA A 12 -8.45 -4.81 -17.39
C ALA A 12 -9.35 -4.38 -16.22
N ALA A 13 -10.59 -4.00 -16.53
CA ALA A 13 -11.69 -3.93 -15.59
C ALA A 13 -12.19 -5.36 -15.34
N PHE A 14 -12.44 -5.71 -14.08
CA PHE A 14 -13.13 -6.95 -13.72
C PHE A 14 -14.47 -6.64 -13.07
N PHE A 15 -15.52 -7.04 -13.79
CA PHE A 15 -16.90 -7.15 -13.32
C PHE A 15 -17.06 -8.58 -12.77
N VAL A 16 -17.60 -8.74 -11.57
CA VAL A 16 -18.07 -10.06 -11.09
C VAL A 16 -19.54 -9.95 -10.70
N LEU A 17 -20.32 -10.65 -11.50
CA LEU A 17 -21.71 -11.00 -11.32
C LEU A 17 -21.79 -12.16 -10.30
N THR A 18 -22.65 -12.06 -9.30
CA THR A 18 -23.08 -13.22 -8.50
C THR A 18 -24.59 -13.36 -8.59
N ALA A 19 -25.01 -14.46 -9.22
CA ALA A 19 -26.33 -15.05 -9.10
C ALA A 19 -26.31 -16.10 -7.99
N ALA A 20 -27.40 -16.24 -7.25
CA ALA A 20 -27.99 -17.52 -6.82
C ALA A 20 -29.08 -17.28 -5.74
N GLY A 21 -30.14 -18.09 -5.79
CA GLY A 21 -30.89 -18.44 -4.59
C GLY A 21 -32.41 -18.44 -4.71
N ALA A 22 -32.95 -19.52 -5.26
CA ALA A 22 -34.36 -19.84 -5.32
C ALA A 22 -34.94 -20.23 -3.94
N VAL A 23 -36.23 -19.93 -3.71
CA VAL A 23 -37.15 -20.83 -2.97
C VAL A 23 -38.55 -20.70 -3.56
N SER A 24 -39.04 -21.79 -4.13
CA SER A 24 -40.44 -22.02 -4.50
C SER A 24 -41.25 -22.47 -3.28
N GLY A 25 -42.51 -22.04 -3.18
CA GLY A 25 -43.44 -22.53 -2.17
C GLY A 25 -44.89 -22.13 -2.42
N ALA A 26 -45.58 -22.94 -3.23
CA ALA A 26 -47.00 -23.27 -3.24
C ALA A 26 -48.06 -22.15 -3.06
N GLY A 27 -48.83 -21.93 -4.13
CA GLY A 27 -50.07 -21.16 -4.09
C GLY A 27 -51.28 -21.98 -3.65
N VAL A 28 -52.34 -21.26 -3.25
CA VAL A 28 -53.75 -21.64 -3.46
C VAL A 28 -54.54 -20.34 -3.66
N SER A 29 -55.27 -20.26 -4.78
CA SER A 29 -56.33 -19.27 -5.01
C SER A 29 -57.68 -19.97 -4.90
N ALA A 30 -58.65 -19.38 -4.19
CA ALA A 30 -60.07 -19.58 -4.47
C ALA A 30 -60.95 -18.47 -3.85
N ALA A 31 -61.88 -18.01 -4.68
CA ALA A 31 -62.88 -16.96 -4.53
C ALA A 31 -63.93 -17.13 -3.41
N GLY A 32 -64.63 -16.04 -3.06
CA GLY A 32 -65.95 -16.13 -2.41
C GLY A 32 -66.54 -14.86 -1.75
N ALA A 33 -67.26 -14.06 -2.55
CA ALA A 33 -68.50 -13.31 -2.26
C ALA A 33 -68.74 -12.42 -0.99
N GLN A 34 -69.03 -11.13 -1.28
CA GLN A 34 -70.20 -10.30 -0.91
C GLN A 34 -70.62 -10.13 0.58
N THR A 35 -70.56 -8.88 1.09
CA THR A 35 -71.73 -8.05 1.53
C THR A 35 -71.27 -6.71 2.16
N ALA A 36 -71.93 -5.62 1.79
CA ALA A 36 -71.94 -4.29 2.46
C ALA A 36 -73.28 -4.16 3.22
N PRO A 37 -73.59 -3.14 4.10
CA PRO A 37 -73.15 -1.73 4.04
C PRO A 37 -73.05 -0.97 5.41
N ALA A 38 -73.00 0.38 5.31
CA ALA A 38 -73.18 1.44 6.33
C ALA A 38 -71.90 1.93 7.05
N ARG A 39 -71.26 3.06 6.69
CA ARG A 39 -71.64 4.50 6.66
C ARG A 39 -71.61 5.19 8.03
N VAL A 40 -70.52 5.93 8.27
CA VAL A 40 -70.45 7.18 9.06
C VAL A 40 -69.31 8.02 8.44
N GLN A 41 -69.58 8.97 7.53
CA GLN A 41 -69.79 10.41 7.74
C GLN A 41 -68.55 11.19 8.24
N MET A 42 -67.96 11.99 7.33
CA MET A 42 -67.00 13.08 7.58
C MET A 42 -67.68 14.25 8.31
N PRO A 43 -66.88 15.20 8.82
CA PRO A 43 -66.88 16.49 8.13
C PRO A 43 -65.49 17.10 7.84
N ALA A 44 -65.38 17.62 6.61
CA ALA A 44 -64.79 18.89 6.16
C ALA A 44 -63.29 19.22 6.36
N ASN A 45 -62.51 19.01 5.28
CA ASN A 45 -61.75 19.96 4.41
C ASN A 45 -60.94 21.15 5.00
N PRO A 46 -59.97 21.76 4.26
CA PRO A 46 -59.00 21.25 3.25
C PRO A 46 -57.57 21.79 3.45
N GLN A 47 -56.53 21.05 3.06
CA GLN A 47 -55.36 21.67 2.40
C GLN A 47 -54.94 20.81 1.22
N ALA A 48 -55.17 21.36 0.03
CA ALA A 48 -54.70 20.82 -1.23
C ALA A 48 -53.17 20.91 -1.28
N SER A 49 -52.50 19.78 -1.44
CA SER A 49 -51.13 19.77 -1.98
C SER A 49 -51.25 19.91 -3.50
N PRO A 50 -50.71 20.96 -4.13
CA PRO A 50 -50.63 21.00 -5.58
C PRO A 50 -49.66 19.91 -6.03
N THR A 51 -50.16 19.02 -6.88
CA THR A 51 -49.39 18.04 -7.62
C THR A 51 -48.47 18.81 -8.56
N ALA A 52 -47.20 18.98 -8.20
CA ALA A 52 -46.18 19.51 -9.10
C ALA A 52 -45.61 18.35 -9.93
N ASP A 53 -46.40 17.88 -10.89
CA ASP A 53 -45.90 17.07 -12.00
C ASP A 53 -46.35 17.76 -13.29
N THR A 54 -45.70 18.88 -13.57
CA THR A 54 -45.72 19.52 -14.90
C THR A 54 -44.26 19.61 -15.33
N PRO A 55 -43.85 18.98 -16.44
CA PRO A 55 -42.47 19.08 -16.90
C PRO A 55 -42.20 20.55 -17.24
N ILE A 56 -41.29 21.16 -16.49
CA ILE A 56 -40.81 22.52 -16.72
C ILE A 56 -40.08 22.51 -18.07
N SER A 57 -40.74 23.01 -19.11
CA SER A 57 -40.09 23.23 -20.40
C SER A 57 -39.17 24.45 -20.25
N LEU A 58 -37.88 24.21 -20.09
CA LEU A 58 -36.86 25.24 -20.04
C LEU A 58 -36.56 25.71 -21.47
N ASP A 59 -37.26 26.76 -21.91
CA ASP A 59 -36.93 27.45 -23.17
C ASP A 59 -35.66 28.30 -22.97
N PRO A 60 -34.55 28.00 -23.70
CA PRO A 60 -33.29 28.73 -23.57
C PRO A 60 -33.35 30.20 -24.01
N ASN A 61 -34.42 30.63 -24.69
CA ASN A 61 -34.62 32.02 -25.10
C ASN A 61 -35.63 32.77 -24.22
N SER A 62 -36.14 32.16 -23.14
CA SER A 62 -37.02 32.86 -22.21
C SER A 62 -36.24 33.93 -21.43
N PRO A 63 -36.75 35.17 -21.33
CA PRO A 63 -36.11 36.22 -20.56
C PRO A 63 -36.07 35.84 -19.08
N LEU A 64 -34.90 36.00 -18.45
CA LEU A 64 -34.72 35.75 -17.03
C LEU A 64 -35.69 36.63 -16.21
N ALA A 65 -36.45 36.02 -15.31
CA ALA A 65 -37.23 36.77 -14.33
C ALA A 65 -36.29 37.64 -13.48
N ALA A 66 -36.67 38.89 -13.24
CA ALA A 66 -35.88 39.80 -12.42
C ALA A 66 -35.78 39.23 -10.99
N LEU A 67 -34.56 38.86 -10.58
CA LEU A 67 -34.31 38.42 -9.21
C LEU A 67 -34.46 39.63 -8.27
N PRO A 68 -35.21 39.50 -7.15
CA PRO A 68 -35.16 40.49 -6.09
C PRO A 68 -33.74 40.57 -5.52
N ASP A 69 -33.22 41.78 -5.34
CA ASP A 69 -31.92 42.02 -4.73
C ASP A 69 -31.92 41.49 -3.30
N ILE A 70 -31.26 40.35 -3.08
CA ILE A 70 -31.03 39.85 -1.73
C ILE A 70 -29.92 40.74 -1.18
N GLY A 71 -30.32 41.82 -0.52
CA GLY A 71 -29.47 42.90 0.02
C GLY A 71 -28.48 42.49 1.13
N VAL A 72 -27.80 41.36 0.96
CA VAL A 72 -26.60 41.00 1.72
C VAL A 72 -25.39 41.60 1.01
N GLY A 73 -24.92 42.73 1.54
CA GLY A 73 -23.62 43.27 1.19
C GLY A 73 -22.54 42.24 1.53
N TRP A 74 -21.78 41.83 0.52
CA TRP A 74 -20.65 40.94 0.71
C TRP A 74 -19.66 41.56 1.73
N PRO A 75 -19.19 40.82 2.74
CA PRO A 75 -18.23 41.35 3.70
C PRO A 75 -16.92 41.72 2.99
N ASP A 76 -16.39 42.89 3.32
CA ASP A 76 -15.10 43.37 2.82
C ASP A 76 -13.97 42.50 3.37
N LEU A 77 -13.34 41.74 2.47
CA LEU A 77 -12.22 40.84 2.77
C LEU A 77 -10.94 41.58 3.19
N ALA A 78 -10.91 42.91 3.12
CA ALA A 78 -9.72 43.70 3.46
C ALA A 78 -9.41 43.78 4.96
N THR A 79 -10.30 43.34 5.85
CA THR A 79 -10.10 43.44 7.32
C THR A 79 -10.50 42.19 8.09
N SER A 80 -10.08 41.01 7.61
CA SER A 80 -10.00 39.84 8.49
C SER A 80 -8.80 40.00 9.45
N PRO A 81 -9.00 39.96 10.78
CA PRO A 81 -7.90 39.83 11.70
C PRO A 81 -7.32 38.42 11.57
N MET A 82 -6.12 38.36 11.00
CA MET A 82 -5.12 37.30 11.23
C MET A 82 -5.51 35.90 10.74
N ASP A 83 -5.48 35.72 9.42
CA ASP A 83 -5.16 34.42 8.83
C ASP A 83 -3.77 33.96 9.32
N PRO A 84 -3.62 32.75 9.88
CA PRO A 84 -2.30 32.15 10.11
C PRO A 84 -1.55 31.83 8.79
N ALA A 85 -2.12 32.16 7.63
CA ALA A 85 -1.49 32.09 6.32
C ALA A 85 -0.68 33.34 5.95
N ALA A 86 -0.77 34.43 6.72
CA ALA A 86 -0.14 35.72 6.40
C ALA A 86 1.08 36.06 7.26
N THR A 87 2.03 35.13 7.39
CA THR A 87 3.44 35.50 7.68
C THR A 87 4.42 34.67 6.86
N VAL A 88 4.10 34.44 5.59
CA VAL A 88 5.15 34.17 4.61
C VAL A 88 5.75 35.52 4.24
N ALA A 89 6.86 35.91 4.87
CA ALA A 89 7.75 36.85 4.23
C ALA A 89 8.11 36.19 2.89
N ALA A 90 7.55 36.73 1.81
CA ALA A 90 7.75 36.22 0.47
C ALA A 90 9.25 36.23 0.20
N VAL A 91 9.86 35.04 0.24
CA VAL A 91 11.09 34.80 -0.49
C VAL A 91 10.77 35.22 -1.92
N ASP A 92 11.55 36.13 -2.51
CA ASP A 92 11.37 36.52 -3.91
C ASP A 92 11.22 35.23 -4.73
N ALA A 93 10.04 35.01 -5.30
CA ALA A 93 9.67 33.71 -5.89
C ALA A 93 10.60 33.31 -7.04
N ASN A 94 11.35 34.27 -7.58
CA ASN A 94 12.34 34.10 -8.63
C ASN A 94 13.81 34.16 -8.18
N THR A 95 14.09 34.47 -6.91
CA THR A 95 15.48 34.56 -6.42
C THR A 95 15.95 33.18 -5.98
N GLU A 96 16.95 32.66 -6.68
CA GLU A 96 17.61 31.41 -6.29
C GLU A 96 18.54 31.68 -5.10
N SER A 97 18.30 30.98 -4.00
CA SER A 97 19.10 31.09 -2.78
C SER A 97 19.60 29.74 -2.31
N ARG A 98 20.72 29.74 -1.60
CA ARG A 98 21.20 28.55 -0.89
C ARG A 98 20.23 28.23 0.24
N TYR A 99 20.05 26.94 0.52
CA TYR A 99 19.21 26.48 1.60
C TYR A 99 19.95 25.48 2.49
N ALA A 100 19.46 25.32 3.71
CA ALA A 100 19.78 24.23 4.62
C ALA A 100 18.48 23.49 4.93
N TRP A 101 18.59 22.26 5.43
CA TRP A 101 17.44 21.50 5.87
C TRP A 101 17.72 20.77 7.18
N ARG A 102 16.66 20.46 7.93
CA ARG A 102 16.70 19.62 9.13
C ARG A 102 15.39 18.88 9.32
N ILE A 103 15.45 17.77 10.04
CA ILE A 103 14.28 16.99 10.45
C ILE A 103 14.14 17.09 11.97
N ASP A 104 12.95 17.45 12.42
CA ASP A 104 12.58 17.57 13.83
C ASP A 104 11.55 16.51 14.21
N GLY A 105 11.51 16.10 15.49
CA GLY A 105 10.42 15.29 16.05
C GLY A 105 10.59 13.77 15.92
N ILE A 106 11.75 13.30 15.44
CA ILE A 106 12.10 11.87 15.33
C ILE A 106 13.28 11.47 16.20
N ASP A 107 13.81 12.32 17.07
CA ASP A 107 15.08 12.07 17.79
C ASP A 107 15.11 10.74 18.57
N GLY A 108 13.96 10.29 19.09
CA GLY A 108 13.84 9.01 19.81
C GLY A 108 13.82 7.77 18.91
N ILE A 109 13.63 7.92 17.60
CA ILE A 109 13.48 6.82 16.63
C ILE A 109 14.39 6.99 15.40
N ASN A 110 15.19 8.05 15.36
CA ASN A 110 16.08 8.39 14.26
C ASN A 110 17.34 7.52 14.30
N ASP A 111 17.20 6.25 13.94
CA ASP A 111 18.31 5.31 13.89
C ASP A 111 19.24 5.57 12.69
N ALA A 112 20.36 4.83 12.62
CA ALA A 112 21.32 4.98 11.53
C ALA A 112 20.75 4.55 10.17
N LEU A 113 19.84 3.57 10.14
CA LEU A 113 19.29 3.01 8.91
C LEU A 113 18.28 3.99 8.29
N LEU A 114 17.40 4.58 9.09
CA LEU A 114 16.45 5.60 8.67
C LEU A 114 17.17 6.82 8.10
N ARG A 115 18.21 7.32 8.80
CA ARG A 115 19.05 8.42 8.29
C ARG A 115 19.69 8.09 6.96
N GLN A 116 20.28 6.90 6.86
CA GLN A 116 20.94 6.47 5.62
C GLN A 116 19.95 6.38 4.46
N ARG A 117 18.76 5.80 4.68
CA ARG A 117 17.72 5.67 3.64
C ARG A 117 17.17 7.02 3.21
N PHE A 118 16.92 7.90 4.18
CA PHE A 118 16.47 9.26 3.87
C PHE A 118 17.53 9.99 3.04
N ALA A 119 18.80 10.00 3.45
CA ALA A 119 19.88 10.64 2.70
C ALA A 119 20.04 10.07 1.28
N GLN A 120 19.87 8.76 1.09
CA GLN A 120 19.96 8.11 -0.22
C GLN A 120 18.85 8.50 -1.20
N LEU A 121 17.67 8.89 -0.69
CA LEU A 121 16.47 9.12 -1.49
C LEU A 121 15.99 10.58 -1.46
N SER A 122 16.54 11.39 -0.56
CA SER A 122 16.16 12.78 -0.32
C SER A 122 16.57 13.67 -1.48
N THR A 123 15.59 14.40 -1.99
CA THR A 123 15.80 15.44 -3.02
C THR A 123 16.42 16.70 -2.43
N LEU A 124 16.13 17.02 -1.15
CA LEU A 124 16.78 18.13 -0.45
C LEU A 124 18.26 17.86 -0.24
N ASP A 125 18.64 16.64 0.15
CA ASP A 125 20.02 16.23 0.37
C ASP A 125 20.79 16.15 -0.95
N ALA A 126 20.21 15.49 -1.97
CA ALA A 126 20.83 15.38 -3.30
C ALA A 126 21.11 16.75 -3.97
N ASN A 127 20.45 17.82 -3.53
CA ASN A 127 20.59 19.17 -4.09
C ASN A 127 20.99 20.23 -3.06
N ASP A 128 21.50 19.84 -1.89
CA ASP A 128 21.85 20.75 -0.78
C ASP A 128 22.88 21.84 -1.17
N HIS A 129 23.68 21.55 -2.20
CA HIS A 129 24.67 22.41 -2.82
C HIS A 129 24.16 23.11 -4.09
N GLN A 130 22.85 23.17 -4.32
CA GLN A 130 22.26 23.92 -5.42
C GLN A 130 21.42 25.07 -4.88
N ALA A 131 21.48 26.22 -5.56
CA ALA A 131 20.54 27.29 -5.28
C ALA A 131 19.14 26.87 -5.78
N ALA A 132 18.11 27.25 -5.05
CA ALA A 132 16.73 26.98 -5.42
C ALA A 132 15.88 28.21 -5.12
N ASN A 133 14.86 28.43 -5.94
CA ASN A 133 13.82 29.41 -5.61
C ASN A 133 12.78 28.81 -4.65
N ALA A 134 11.89 29.66 -4.13
CA ALA A 134 10.89 29.26 -3.13
C ALA A 134 9.98 28.11 -3.61
N ALA A 135 9.56 28.13 -4.89
CA ALA A 135 8.65 27.13 -5.45
C ALA A 135 9.34 25.77 -5.65
N GLN A 136 10.61 25.78 -6.07
CA GLN A 136 11.41 24.56 -6.18
C GLN A 136 11.67 23.95 -4.80
N LEU A 137 11.97 24.78 -3.80
CA LEU A 137 12.25 24.33 -2.45
C LEU A 137 11.01 23.74 -1.77
N ASP A 138 9.84 24.37 -1.93
CA ASP A 138 8.56 23.83 -1.44
C ASP A 138 8.23 22.48 -2.09
N ARG A 139 8.44 22.33 -3.41
CA ARG A 139 8.25 21.04 -4.08
C ARG A 139 9.17 19.94 -3.52
N ARG A 140 10.48 20.22 -3.44
CA ARG A 140 11.47 19.28 -2.87
C ARG A 140 11.14 18.92 -1.42
N ALA A 141 10.72 19.90 -0.63
CA ALA A 141 10.33 19.67 0.75
C ALA A 141 9.13 18.73 0.87
N ARG A 142 8.12 18.88 0.01
CA ARG A 142 6.95 17.98 -0.01
C ARG A 142 7.31 16.57 -0.45
N GLU A 143 8.13 16.43 -1.50
CA GLU A 143 8.63 15.13 -1.96
C GLU A 143 9.39 14.40 -0.83
N ASP A 144 10.23 15.12 -0.10
CA ASP A 144 10.97 14.56 1.03
C ASP A 144 10.09 14.29 2.26
N ALA A 145 9.03 15.06 2.47
CA ALA A 145 8.05 14.79 3.52
C ALA A 145 7.27 13.50 3.23
N ASP A 146 6.87 13.28 1.97
CA ASP A 146 6.21 12.04 1.53
C ASP A 146 7.16 10.84 1.66
N LEU A 147 8.45 11.03 1.32
CA LEU A 147 9.51 10.04 1.54
C LEU A 147 9.64 9.69 3.03
N LEU A 148 9.79 10.70 3.91
CA LEU A 148 9.95 10.47 5.34
C LEU A 148 8.73 9.78 5.94
N ASN A 149 7.52 10.17 5.52
CA ASN A 149 6.29 9.51 5.94
C ASN A 149 6.26 8.03 5.52
N SER A 150 6.68 7.73 4.29
CA SER A 150 6.78 6.36 3.77
C SER A 150 7.80 5.53 4.55
N LEU A 151 8.95 6.11 4.92
CA LEU A 151 9.97 5.45 5.73
C LEU A 151 9.47 5.17 7.16
N LEU A 152 8.81 6.15 7.80
CA LEU A 152 8.21 5.97 9.13
C LEU A 152 7.13 4.88 9.11
N ARG A 153 6.31 4.85 8.05
CA ARG A 153 5.33 3.79 7.85
C ARG A 153 5.99 2.42 7.70
N ALA A 154 7.11 2.34 7.00
CA ALA A 154 7.87 1.10 6.85
C ALA A 154 8.43 0.58 8.20
N GLU A 155 8.71 1.49 9.14
CA GLU A 155 9.12 1.17 10.52
C GLU A 155 7.94 0.82 11.45
N GLY A 156 6.70 0.98 11.00
CA GLY A 156 5.48 0.64 11.74
C GLY A 156 4.71 1.83 12.33
N TYR A 157 5.10 3.06 11.97
CA TYR A 157 4.40 4.29 12.35
C TYR A 157 3.35 4.67 11.30
N TYR A 158 2.19 4.01 11.30
CA TYR A 158 1.15 4.21 10.28
C TYR A 158 0.35 5.51 10.42
N ASP A 159 0.37 6.12 11.61
CA ASP A 159 -0.23 7.44 11.86
C ASP A 159 0.83 8.56 11.80
N ALA A 160 1.99 8.29 11.20
CA ALA A 160 3.02 9.30 11.03
C ALA A 160 2.50 10.46 10.18
N ASN A 161 2.85 11.67 10.60
CA ASN A 161 2.54 12.88 9.86
C ASN A 161 3.80 13.75 9.77
N VAL A 162 4.15 14.19 8.56
CA VAL A 162 5.30 15.04 8.31
C VAL A 162 4.82 16.33 7.68
N VAL A 163 5.09 17.45 8.35
CA VAL A 163 4.76 18.78 7.83
C VAL A 163 6.02 19.54 7.49
N THR A 164 5.97 20.33 6.42
CA THR A 164 7.10 21.12 5.94
C THR A 164 6.92 22.58 6.30
N ARG A 165 7.99 23.22 6.73
CA ARG A 165 8.06 24.68 6.89
C ARG A 165 9.33 25.20 6.25
N VAL A 166 9.24 26.33 5.55
CA VAL A 166 10.41 27.07 5.06
C VAL A 166 10.55 28.34 5.87
N GLU A 167 11.66 28.47 6.58
CA GLU A 167 12.00 29.67 7.34
C GLU A 167 12.89 30.58 6.49
N PRO A 168 12.49 31.84 6.26
CA PRO A 168 13.25 32.79 5.46
C PRO A 168 14.50 33.26 6.22
N GLY A 169 15.56 33.55 5.49
CA GLY A 169 16.82 34.06 6.02
C GLY A 169 17.88 34.20 4.93
N ALA A 170 19.09 34.65 5.28
CA ALA A 170 20.21 34.74 4.33
C ALA A 170 20.52 33.39 3.65
N LYS A 171 20.26 32.30 4.37
CA LYS A 171 20.17 30.94 3.86
C LYS A 171 18.82 30.40 4.32
N ALA A 172 17.92 30.08 3.39
CA ALA A 172 16.60 29.55 3.74
C ALA A 172 16.75 28.22 4.49
N MET A 173 15.93 27.98 5.51
CA MET A 173 15.94 26.74 6.28
C MET A 173 14.66 25.96 6.03
N VAL A 174 14.78 24.75 5.50
CA VAL A 174 13.66 23.81 5.35
C VAL A 174 13.59 22.92 6.59
N VAL A 175 12.47 22.97 7.29
CA VAL A 175 12.22 22.15 8.47
C VAL A 175 11.16 21.11 8.10
N LEU A 176 11.53 19.84 8.21
CA LEU A 176 10.59 18.72 8.15
C LEU A 176 10.24 18.34 9.59
N SER A 177 9.06 18.73 10.05
CA SER A 177 8.57 18.38 11.39
C SER A 177 7.76 17.10 11.30
N ALA A 178 8.35 16.01 11.79
CA ALA A 178 7.73 14.69 11.79
C ALA A 178 7.10 14.39 13.16
N THR A 179 5.88 13.86 13.15
CA THR A 179 5.18 13.34 14.31
C THR A 179 4.92 11.84 14.05
N PRO A 180 5.75 10.93 14.58
CA PRO A 180 5.65 9.51 14.28
C PRO A 180 4.35 8.85 14.76
N GLY A 181 3.78 9.33 15.86
CA GLY A 181 2.59 8.73 16.45
C GLY A 181 2.89 7.41 17.18
N THR A 182 1.93 6.49 17.18
CA THR A 182 2.04 5.21 17.89
C THR A 182 2.68 4.16 16.99
N LEU A 183 3.56 3.33 17.57
CA LEU A 183 4.09 2.15 16.88
C LEU A 183 3.03 1.06 16.80
N TYR A 184 2.66 0.66 15.59
CA TYR A 184 1.68 -0.40 15.35
C TYR A 184 2.31 -1.77 15.61
N LYS A 185 1.50 -2.68 16.13
CA LYS A 185 1.89 -4.06 16.40
C LYS A 185 0.98 -5.05 15.68
N PHE A 186 1.51 -6.25 15.42
CA PHE A 186 0.71 -7.32 14.85
C PHE A 186 -0.27 -7.88 15.89
N LYS A 187 -1.56 -7.80 15.60
CA LYS A 187 -2.61 -8.51 16.36
C LYS A 187 -2.60 -10.01 16.06
N GLY A 188 -2.27 -10.37 14.81
CA GLY A 188 -2.26 -11.75 14.35
C GLY A 188 -1.38 -11.92 13.12
N VAL A 189 -0.72 -13.07 13.06
CA VAL A 189 0.14 -13.49 11.94
C VAL A 189 -0.33 -14.86 11.50
N THR A 190 -0.80 -14.97 10.25
CA THR A 190 -1.32 -16.19 9.66
C THR A 190 -0.43 -16.60 8.50
N ILE A 191 0.07 -17.83 8.53
CA ILE A 191 0.80 -18.42 7.39
C ILE A 191 -0.09 -19.50 6.77
N ASN A 192 -0.81 -19.12 5.72
CA ASN A 192 -1.75 -19.99 5.02
C ASN A 192 -1.01 -21.06 4.22
N GLY A 193 -1.44 -22.32 4.34
CA GLY A 193 -0.89 -23.45 3.58
C GLY A 193 0.41 -24.06 4.13
N ILE A 194 1.03 -23.48 5.16
CA ILE A 194 2.25 -24.02 5.78
C ILE A 194 2.06 -25.42 6.38
N ALA A 195 0.84 -25.74 6.83
CA ALA A 195 0.50 -27.05 7.37
C ALA A 195 0.71 -28.20 6.37
N ALA A 196 0.69 -27.92 5.05
CA ALA A 196 1.00 -28.90 4.02
C ALA A 196 2.45 -29.39 4.06
N ALA A 197 3.35 -28.72 4.80
CA ALA A 197 4.72 -29.17 5.05
C ALA A 197 4.80 -30.30 6.10
N GLY A 198 3.69 -30.68 6.74
CA GLY A 198 3.65 -31.74 7.76
C GLY A 198 4.54 -31.41 8.97
N ASP A 199 5.35 -32.37 9.40
CA ASP A 199 6.22 -32.26 10.59
C ASP A 199 7.22 -31.09 10.53
N LYS A 200 7.48 -30.55 9.33
CA LYS A 200 8.42 -29.44 9.11
C LYS A 200 7.76 -28.06 9.29
N ALA A 201 6.43 -27.99 9.37
CA ALA A 201 5.68 -26.74 9.49
C ALA A 201 6.09 -25.87 10.71
N PRO A 202 6.34 -26.42 11.92
CA PRO A 202 6.78 -25.62 13.06
C PRO A 202 8.15 -24.97 12.84
N GLY A 203 9.08 -25.70 12.20
CA GLY A 203 10.41 -25.18 11.86
C GLY A 203 10.34 -24.05 10.84
N LEU A 204 9.50 -24.18 9.82
CA LEU A 204 9.25 -23.14 8.82
C LEU A 204 8.60 -21.89 9.44
N THR A 205 7.63 -22.07 10.33
CA THR A 205 6.99 -20.96 11.05
C THR A 205 8.00 -20.22 11.92
N THR A 206 8.88 -20.96 12.60
CA THR A 206 9.97 -20.38 13.40
C THR A 206 10.98 -19.64 12.53
N ALA A 207 11.27 -20.12 11.32
CA ALA A 207 12.17 -19.46 10.38
C ALA A 207 11.62 -18.12 9.86
N PHE A 208 10.30 -18.00 9.68
CA PHE A 208 9.66 -16.71 9.36
C PHE A 208 9.85 -15.69 10.49
N GLY A 209 9.68 -16.13 11.74
CA GLY A 209 10.17 -15.41 12.92
C GLY A 209 9.32 -14.23 13.41
N ILE A 210 8.28 -13.82 12.67
CA ILE A 210 7.37 -12.73 13.06
C ILE A 210 6.19 -13.30 13.86
N LYS A 211 5.88 -12.65 14.97
CA LYS A 211 4.87 -13.08 15.93
C LYS A 211 3.84 -11.98 16.17
N PRO A 212 2.67 -12.33 16.73
CA PRO A 212 1.81 -11.34 17.35
C PRO A 212 2.58 -10.52 18.40
N GLU A 213 2.18 -9.26 18.58
CA GLU A 213 2.83 -8.22 19.39
C GLU A 213 4.16 -7.65 18.87
N ASP A 214 4.73 -8.23 17.80
CA ASP A 214 5.90 -7.63 17.15
C ASP A 214 5.53 -6.32 16.44
N PRO A 215 6.46 -5.35 16.35
CA PRO A 215 6.29 -4.15 15.55
C PRO A 215 6.00 -4.48 14.09
N VAL A 216 5.13 -3.69 13.45
CA VAL A 216 4.82 -3.82 12.02
C VAL A 216 5.94 -3.20 11.18
N ASN A 217 7.10 -3.85 11.16
CA ASN A 217 8.28 -3.41 10.43
C ASN A 217 8.40 -4.15 9.08
N SER A 218 8.51 -3.39 7.99
CA SER A 218 8.53 -3.92 6.62
C SER A 218 9.81 -4.70 6.31
N ASP A 219 10.96 -4.27 6.81
CA ASP A 219 12.23 -5.00 6.60
C ASP A 219 12.22 -6.34 7.33
N ALA A 220 11.67 -6.38 8.54
CA ALA A 220 11.53 -7.61 9.31
C ALA A 220 10.65 -8.63 8.55
N ILE A 221 9.59 -8.15 7.87
CA ILE A 221 8.73 -8.98 7.03
C ILE A 221 9.48 -9.55 5.83
N VAL A 222 10.18 -8.69 5.09
CA VAL A 222 10.98 -9.12 3.92
C VAL A 222 12.09 -10.09 4.36
N ALA A 223 12.79 -9.80 5.46
CA ALA A 223 13.82 -10.67 6.00
C ALA A 223 13.25 -12.02 6.48
N GLY A 224 12.09 -12.01 7.13
CA GLY A 224 11.37 -13.22 7.55
C GLY A 224 10.95 -14.07 6.35
N GLN A 225 10.41 -13.45 5.30
CA GLN A 225 10.04 -14.13 4.05
C GLN A 225 11.26 -14.76 3.37
N ALA A 226 12.38 -14.04 3.31
CA ALA A 226 13.63 -14.56 2.75
C ALA A 226 14.18 -15.75 3.55
N LYS A 227 14.14 -15.69 4.89
CA LYS A 227 14.51 -16.80 5.78
C LYS A 227 13.61 -18.01 5.58
N LEU A 228 12.29 -17.80 5.51
CA LEU A 228 11.32 -18.84 5.23
C LEU A 228 11.58 -19.52 3.88
N THR A 229 11.83 -18.72 2.83
CA THR A 229 12.12 -19.22 1.47
C THR A 229 13.42 -20.01 1.43
N THR A 230 14.43 -19.56 2.17
CA THR A 230 15.70 -20.30 2.29
C THR A 230 15.48 -21.63 3.04
N GLN A 231 14.75 -21.59 4.15
CA GLN A 231 14.51 -22.78 4.97
C GLN A 231 13.65 -23.81 4.25
N ILE A 232 12.60 -23.40 3.55
CA ILE A 232 11.71 -24.32 2.82
C ILE A 232 12.48 -25.09 1.72
N GLY A 233 13.40 -24.43 1.03
CA GLY A 233 14.28 -25.06 0.06
C GLY A 233 15.27 -26.05 0.68
N ARG A 234 15.79 -25.77 1.88
CA ARG A 234 16.68 -26.68 2.64
C ARG A 234 15.95 -27.88 3.22
N GLU A 235 14.67 -27.70 3.53
CA GLU A 235 13.79 -28.71 4.10
C GLU A 235 13.23 -29.69 3.03
N GLY A 236 13.69 -29.61 1.78
CA GLY A 236 13.32 -30.57 0.74
C GLY A 236 12.13 -30.18 -0.12
N PHE A 237 11.73 -28.92 -0.11
CA PHE A 237 10.61 -28.41 -0.91
C PHE A 237 11.09 -27.55 -2.10
N PRO A 238 11.60 -28.15 -3.19
CA PRO A 238 12.19 -27.40 -4.32
C PRO A 238 11.20 -26.54 -5.10
N PHE A 239 9.91 -26.90 -5.07
CA PHE A 239 8.85 -26.21 -5.82
C PHE A 239 7.98 -25.34 -4.91
N ALA A 240 8.46 -25.04 -3.71
CA ALA A 240 7.74 -24.21 -2.78
C ALA A 240 7.50 -22.82 -3.39
N LYS A 241 6.29 -22.29 -3.20
CA LYS A 241 5.93 -20.92 -3.55
C LYS A 241 5.58 -20.16 -2.28
N VAL A 242 6.26 -19.05 -2.05
CA VAL A 242 5.93 -18.10 -0.99
C VAL A 242 5.34 -16.88 -1.70
N GLY A 243 4.08 -16.57 -1.41
CA GLY A 243 3.40 -15.40 -1.95
C GLY A 243 3.82 -14.12 -1.24
N ASP A 244 3.27 -13.00 -1.70
CA ASP A 244 3.54 -11.70 -1.09
C ASP A 244 2.81 -11.58 0.27
N PRO A 245 3.41 -10.89 1.24
CA PRO A 245 2.77 -10.61 2.52
C PRO A 245 1.62 -9.62 2.34
N ALA A 246 0.42 -10.00 2.78
CA ALA A 246 -0.73 -9.11 2.84
C ALA A 246 -0.88 -8.54 4.26
N ILE A 247 -0.73 -7.22 4.39
CA ILE A 247 -0.85 -6.52 5.67
C ILE A 247 -2.14 -5.71 5.65
N VAL A 248 -3.00 -5.95 6.64
CA VAL A 248 -4.23 -5.17 6.86
C VAL A 248 -4.05 -4.35 8.13
N VAL A 249 -4.18 -3.04 8.02
CA VAL A 249 -3.99 -2.08 9.11
C VAL A 249 -5.34 -1.60 9.61
N ASP A 250 -5.54 -1.65 10.92
CA ASP A 250 -6.69 -1.09 11.60
C ASP A 250 -6.25 0.14 12.42
N HIS A 251 -6.57 1.33 11.89
CA HIS A 251 -6.24 2.60 12.54
C HIS A 251 -7.05 2.86 13.82
N ALA A 252 -8.21 2.22 14.00
CA ALA A 252 -9.02 2.41 15.21
C ALA A 252 -8.40 1.69 16.41
N THR A 253 -7.88 0.47 16.19
CA THR A 253 -7.21 -0.31 17.24
C THR A 253 -5.69 -0.12 17.26
N ARG A 254 -5.12 0.57 16.27
CA ARG A 254 -3.67 0.76 16.08
C ARG A 254 -2.91 -0.57 15.97
N THR A 255 -3.53 -1.53 15.29
CA THR A 255 -2.96 -2.87 15.07
C THR A 255 -2.95 -3.23 13.60
N ALA A 256 -2.16 -4.26 13.26
CA ALA A 256 -2.19 -4.85 11.93
C ALA A 256 -2.34 -6.38 11.99
N THR A 257 -2.83 -6.97 10.92
CA THR A 257 -2.80 -8.42 10.70
C THR A 257 -1.97 -8.73 9.46
N LEU A 258 -1.20 -9.81 9.53
CA LEU A 258 -0.34 -10.26 8.44
C LEU A 258 -0.80 -11.63 7.96
N ASP A 259 -1.13 -11.72 6.68
CA ASP A 259 -1.44 -12.96 6.00
C ASP A 259 -0.37 -13.27 4.95
N LEU A 260 0.28 -14.43 5.10
CA LEU A 260 1.29 -14.91 4.16
C LEU A 260 0.81 -16.23 3.53
N SER A 261 0.72 -16.27 2.21
CA SER A 261 0.39 -17.51 1.49
C SER A 261 1.65 -18.32 1.22
N VAL A 262 1.67 -19.58 1.65
CA VAL A 262 2.77 -20.52 1.44
C VAL A 262 2.24 -21.82 0.86
N GLN A 263 2.84 -22.23 -0.25
CA GLN A 263 2.59 -23.52 -0.88
C GLN A 263 3.90 -24.30 -0.84
N PRO A 264 4.18 -25.10 0.21
CA PRO A 264 5.40 -25.89 0.30
C PRO A 264 5.52 -26.89 -0.86
N GLY A 265 4.39 -27.39 -1.36
CA GLY A 265 4.38 -28.51 -2.30
C GLY A 265 4.77 -29.81 -1.60
N GLY A 266 5.23 -30.79 -2.39
CA GLY A 266 5.69 -32.06 -1.85
C GLY A 266 7.19 -32.08 -1.64
N ALA A 267 7.64 -32.69 -0.54
CA ALA A 267 9.05 -32.95 -0.34
C ALA A 267 9.61 -33.80 -1.48
N ARG A 268 10.85 -33.53 -1.89
CA ARG A 268 11.55 -34.23 -2.98
C ARG A 268 12.92 -34.69 -2.54
N LYS A 269 13.44 -35.64 -3.29
CA LYS A 269 14.79 -36.17 -3.16
C LYS A 269 15.57 -35.84 -4.42
N PHE A 270 16.89 -35.75 -4.31
CA PHE A 270 17.75 -35.62 -5.47
C PHE A 270 17.65 -36.87 -6.35
N GLY A 271 17.53 -36.64 -7.66
CA GLY A 271 17.63 -37.69 -8.67
C GLY A 271 19.07 -37.86 -9.16
N GLN A 272 19.24 -38.66 -10.20
CA GLN A 272 20.52 -38.73 -10.91
C GLN A 272 20.79 -37.40 -11.63
N VAL A 273 22.06 -36.98 -11.64
CA VAL A 273 22.51 -35.86 -12.47
C VAL A 273 22.48 -36.31 -13.92
N VAL A 274 21.82 -35.55 -14.78
CA VAL A 274 21.76 -35.81 -16.21
C VAL A 274 22.38 -34.64 -16.97
N ALA A 275 23.23 -34.94 -17.95
CA ALA A 275 23.78 -33.93 -18.83
C ALA A 275 22.72 -33.55 -19.88
N LEU A 276 22.58 -32.24 -20.13
CA LEU A 276 21.72 -31.76 -21.21
C LEU A 276 22.25 -32.21 -22.58
N PRO A 277 21.37 -32.52 -23.55
CA PRO A 277 21.79 -32.85 -24.90
C PRO A 277 22.69 -31.76 -25.50
N GLY A 278 23.86 -32.13 -25.99
CA GLY A 278 24.81 -31.20 -26.61
C GLY A 278 25.76 -30.46 -25.64
N ASN A 279 25.68 -30.71 -24.33
CA ASN A 279 26.65 -30.16 -23.39
C ASN A 279 28.05 -30.77 -23.63
N ARG A 280 29.05 -29.94 -23.92
CA ARG A 280 30.45 -30.36 -24.16
C ARG A 280 31.41 -29.92 -23.06
N VAL A 281 30.93 -29.22 -22.03
CA VAL A 281 31.79 -28.67 -20.98
C VAL A 281 32.11 -29.75 -19.95
N PHE A 282 31.08 -30.32 -19.31
CA PHE A 282 31.23 -31.37 -18.30
C PHE A 282 30.21 -32.51 -18.52
N GLY A 283 30.66 -33.75 -18.34
CA GLY A 283 29.80 -34.94 -18.34
C GLY A 283 29.03 -35.09 -17.03
N ALA A 284 27.94 -35.86 -17.05
CA ALA A 284 27.09 -36.08 -15.88
C ALA A 284 27.85 -36.68 -14.68
N ASP A 285 28.76 -37.63 -14.94
CA ASP A 285 29.56 -38.27 -13.90
C ASP A 285 30.50 -37.29 -13.21
N HIS A 286 31.14 -36.40 -13.97
CA HIS A 286 32.03 -35.38 -13.40
C HIS A 286 31.26 -34.35 -12.57
N VAL A 287 30.08 -33.94 -13.04
CA VAL A 287 29.20 -33.04 -12.26
C VAL A 287 28.72 -33.75 -10.98
N ALA A 288 28.41 -35.04 -11.05
CA ALA A 288 28.02 -35.82 -9.89
C ALA A 288 29.16 -36.01 -8.87
N GLU A 289 30.42 -36.10 -9.33
CA GLU A 289 31.60 -36.16 -8.46
C GLU A 289 31.83 -34.84 -7.70
N ILE A 290 31.56 -33.69 -8.34
CA ILE A 290 31.64 -32.37 -7.70
C ILE A 290 30.46 -32.14 -6.74
N ALA A 291 29.30 -32.74 -7.01
CA ALA A 291 28.10 -32.54 -6.23
C ALA A 291 28.23 -33.07 -4.80
N ARG A 292 27.87 -32.23 -3.82
CA ARG A 292 27.83 -32.62 -2.39
C ARG A 292 26.54 -33.36 -1.98
N PHE A 293 25.84 -33.96 -2.94
CA PHE A 293 24.61 -34.72 -2.72
C PHE A 293 24.62 -35.99 -3.57
N SER A 294 23.95 -37.02 -3.07
CA SER A 294 23.76 -38.28 -3.79
C SER A 294 22.29 -38.48 -4.20
N PRO A 295 22.02 -39.26 -5.26
CA PRO A 295 20.66 -39.66 -5.61
C PRO A 295 19.98 -40.35 -4.41
N GLY A 296 18.75 -39.94 -4.10
CA GLY A 296 17.98 -40.42 -2.95
C GLY A 296 18.12 -39.58 -1.67
N ASP A 297 19.10 -38.68 -1.59
CA ASP A 297 19.18 -37.67 -0.52
C ASP A 297 17.95 -36.76 -0.55
N LEU A 298 17.52 -36.28 0.61
CA LEU A 298 16.51 -35.22 0.66
C LEU A 298 17.03 -33.99 -0.10
N TYR A 299 16.15 -33.36 -0.88
CA TYR A 299 16.49 -32.13 -1.58
C TYR A 299 16.95 -31.06 -0.59
N ASP A 300 17.99 -30.32 -0.96
CA ASP A 300 18.48 -29.16 -0.22
C ASP A 300 19.00 -28.13 -1.23
N ALA A 301 18.31 -26.99 -1.32
CA ALA A 301 18.68 -25.90 -2.21
C ALA A 301 20.14 -25.44 -2.02
N ALA A 302 20.66 -25.47 -0.78
CA ALA A 302 22.02 -25.03 -0.49
C ALA A 302 23.08 -25.93 -1.14
N LYS A 303 22.83 -27.25 -1.22
CA LYS A 303 23.73 -28.18 -1.90
C LYS A 303 23.74 -27.97 -3.42
N LEU A 304 22.60 -27.57 -3.99
CA LEU A 304 22.50 -27.24 -5.41
C LEU A 304 23.24 -25.93 -5.75
N ASP A 305 23.13 -24.92 -4.88
CA ASP A 305 23.87 -23.67 -5.02
C ASP A 305 25.37 -23.85 -4.86
N ASP A 306 25.80 -24.75 -3.97
CA ASP A 306 27.21 -25.11 -3.83
C ASP A 306 27.75 -25.78 -5.09
N LEU A 307 27.01 -26.73 -5.67
CA LEU A 307 27.37 -27.33 -6.96
C LEU A 307 27.51 -26.27 -8.06
N ARG A 308 26.55 -25.33 -8.17
CA ARG A 308 26.65 -24.23 -9.15
C ARG A 308 27.90 -23.39 -8.94
N ARG A 309 28.25 -23.08 -7.69
CA ARG A 309 29.44 -22.30 -7.36
C ARG A 309 30.72 -23.05 -7.71
N ALA A 310 30.79 -24.35 -7.41
CA ALA A 310 31.94 -25.19 -7.74
C ALA A 310 32.16 -25.27 -9.25
N LEU A 311 31.10 -25.44 -10.04
CA LEU A 311 31.18 -25.48 -11.51
C LEU A 311 31.61 -24.15 -12.15
N ILE A 312 31.40 -23.01 -11.48
CA ILE A 312 31.88 -21.70 -11.96
C ILE A 312 33.38 -21.53 -11.65
N GLN A 313 33.89 -22.21 -10.63
CA GLN A 313 35.29 -22.12 -10.20
C GLN A 313 36.23 -23.09 -10.93
N THR A 314 35.68 -24.10 -11.61
CA THR A 314 36.40 -25.08 -12.46
C THR A 314 36.55 -24.57 -13.89
#